data_AF-A0A9E0XKT5-F1
#
_entry.id   AF-A0A9E0XKT5-F1
#
_cell.length_a   1.000
_cell.length_b   1.000
_cell.length_c   1.000
_cell.angle_alpha   90.00
_cell.angle_beta   90.00
_cell.angle_gamma   90.00
#
_symmetry.space_group_name_H-M   'P 1'
#
loop_
_entity.id
_entity.type
_entity.pdbx_description
1 polymer ?
#
loop_
_entity_poly.entity_id
_entity_poly.type
_entity_poly.pdbx_seq_one_letter_code
_entity_poly.pdbx_strand_id
1 'polypeptide(L)'
;VDSTGARGATLYSQFPANLELGAFGASIIEQHTGQKAKARRMSRAGDMSFNGIGLPAMFMGVSQVPAGDDETDYVSIAFRKLLGGKMPWWWHTSHDTADKIDPEVLLLDTKIYLSTLWRLCHNPLLPMDFRPVVADILDTLQELERIAGGHVNFSLTIKRALRLAELVENHSLSNDQMKQLSRLLIPITYTIADRFDHDPGWGMAHLPALSDARRLAELDPTSDDYQFLRTHVVRSQNRLNFALRQAIAVL
;
A
#
# COMPACT_ATOMS: atom_id res chain seq x y z
N VAL A 1 -2.34 -14.49 -4.36
CA VAL A 1 -3.08 -14.99 -5.54
C VAL A 1 -4.50 -15.18 -5.08
N ASP A 2 -5.43 -14.44 -5.64
CA ASP A 2 -6.85 -14.47 -5.30
C ASP A 2 -7.65 -14.16 -6.57
N SER A 3 -8.85 -14.76 -6.67
CA SER A 3 -9.88 -14.40 -7.65
C SER A 3 -9.41 -14.39 -9.12
N THR A 4 -8.63 -15.39 -9.53
CA THR A 4 -8.08 -15.50 -10.90
C THR A 4 -9.04 -16.18 -11.87
N GLY A 5 -8.98 -15.81 -13.15
CA GLY A 5 -9.68 -16.51 -14.22
C GLY A 5 -11.18 -16.24 -14.26
N ALA A 6 -11.69 -15.23 -13.54
CA ALA A 6 -13.10 -14.89 -13.58
C ALA A 6 -13.53 -14.49 -15.00
N ARG A 7 -14.63 -15.08 -15.49
CA ARG A 7 -15.19 -14.77 -16.81
C ARG A 7 -15.51 -13.28 -16.93
N GLY A 8 -15.01 -12.67 -18.00
CA GLY A 8 -15.16 -11.23 -18.26
C GLY A 8 -14.16 -10.34 -17.52
N ALA A 9 -13.21 -10.91 -16.75
CA ALA A 9 -12.18 -10.14 -16.07
C ALA A 9 -11.04 -9.71 -17.02
N THR A 10 -11.34 -8.77 -17.90
CA THR A 10 -10.43 -8.31 -18.96
C THR A 10 -9.71 -7.00 -18.65
N LEU A 11 -9.95 -6.39 -17.49
CA LEU A 11 -9.32 -5.15 -17.05
C LEU A 11 -8.11 -5.43 -16.15
N TYR A 12 -6.94 -4.90 -16.53
CA TYR A 12 -5.68 -5.07 -15.80
C TYR A 12 -5.02 -3.72 -15.43
N SER A 13 -5.78 -2.62 -15.53
CA SER A 13 -5.24 -1.25 -15.41
C SER A 13 -4.78 -0.87 -14.00
N GLN A 14 -5.20 -1.60 -12.96
CA GLN A 14 -4.80 -1.34 -11.58
C GLN A 14 -4.68 -2.64 -10.80
N PHE A 15 -3.79 -2.65 -9.81
CA PHE A 15 -3.55 -3.82 -8.96
C PHE A 15 -3.01 -3.40 -7.59
N PRO A 16 -3.22 -4.19 -6.52
CA PRO A 16 -2.67 -3.88 -5.20
C PRO A 16 -1.17 -4.16 -5.14
N ALA A 17 -0.38 -3.25 -4.57
CA ALA A 17 1.00 -3.51 -4.20
C ALA A 17 1.49 -2.56 -3.09
N ASN A 18 2.51 -3.00 -2.36
CA ASN A 18 3.37 -2.08 -1.64
C ASN A 18 4.12 -1.21 -2.67
N LEU A 19 4.24 0.09 -2.40
CA LEU A 19 4.68 1.07 -3.41
C LEU A 19 6.06 0.75 -3.97
N GLU A 20 6.95 0.17 -3.15
CA GLU A 20 8.29 -0.22 -3.61
C GLU A 20 8.29 -1.29 -4.70
N LEU A 21 7.21 -2.06 -4.86
CA LEU A 21 7.05 -3.07 -5.90
C LEU A 21 6.12 -2.62 -7.03
N GLY A 22 5.60 -1.39 -6.96
CA GLY A 22 4.56 -0.90 -7.86
C GLY A 22 5.01 -0.82 -9.32
N ALA A 23 6.18 -0.24 -9.59
CA ALA A 23 6.71 -0.16 -10.96
C ALA A 23 7.01 -1.54 -11.55
N PHE A 24 7.54 -2.44 -10.73
CA PHE A 24 7.82 -3.81 -11.14
C PHE A 24 6.55 -4.56 -11.54
N GLY A 25 5.52 -4.56 -10.68
CA GLY A 25 4.26 -5.24 -10.99
C GLY A 25 3.58 -4.66 -12.24
N ALA A 26 3.63 -3.33 -12.42
CA ALA A 26 3.07 -2.67 -13.59
C ALA A 26 3.76 -3.13 -14.89
N SER A 27 5.09 -3.24 -14.87
CA SER A 27 5.86 -3.70 -16.03
C SER A 27 5.51 -5.13 -16.46
N ILE A 28 5.22 -6.03 -15.50
CA ILE A 28 4.84 -7.42 -15.80
C ILE A 28 3.44 -7.48 -16.41
N ILE A 29 2.50 -6.73 -15.83
CA ILE A 29 1.13 -6.68 -16.35
C ILE A 29 1.14 -6.12 -17.78
N GLU A 30 1.85 -5.01 -18.02
CA GLU A 30 1.93 -4.40 -19.35
C GLU A 30 2.56 -5.36 -20.37
N GLN A 31 3.59 -6.11 -19.99
CA GLN A 31 4.22 -7.11 -20.86
C GLN A 31 3.24 -8.20 -21.34
N HIS A 32 2.36 -8.69 -20.47
CA HIS A 32 1.45 -9.79 -20.80
C HIS A 32 0.12 -9.34 -21.40
N THR A 33 -0.34 -8.14 -21.05
CA THR A 33 -1.68 -7.66 -21.39
C THR A 33 -1.69 -6.53 -22.41
N GLY A 34 -0.57 -5.83 -22.59
CA GLY A 34 -0.48 -4.58 -23.34
C GLY A 34 -1.18 -3.38 -22.67
N GLN A 35 -1.81 -3.57 -21.51
CA GLN A 35 -2.49 -2.51 -20.78
C GLN A 35 -1.51 -1.79 -19.84
N LYS A 36 -1.55 -0.46 -19.84
CA LYS A 36 -0.87 0.33 -18.83
C LYS A 36 -1.50 0.07 -17.47
N ALA A 37 -0.69 -0.38 -16.52
CA ALA A 37 -1.14 -0.69 -15.17
C ALA A 37 -0.57 0.29 -14.15
N LYS A 38 -1.36 0.61 -13.12
CA LYS A 38 -0.93 1.44 -11.99
C LYS A 38 -1.15 0.70 -10.67
N ALA A 39 -0.08 0.59 -9.89
CA ALA A 39 -0.18 0.07 -8.54
C ALA A 39 -1.10 0.94 -7.67
N ARG A 40 -1.90 0.29 -6.85
CA ARG A 40 -2.71 0.89 -5.79
C ARG A 40 -2.19 0.37 -4.46
N ARG A 41 -2.26 1.23 -3.46
CA ARG A 41 -1.85 0.89 -2.10
C ARG A 41 -2.57 -0.37 -1.65
N MET A 42 -1.82 -1.37 -1.15
CA MET A 42 -2.41 -2.56 -0.55
C MET A 42 -3.48 -2.16 0.47
N SER A 43 -4.71 -2.65 0.25
CA SER A 43 -5.77 -2.61 1.24
C SER A 43 -5.62 -3.75 2.24
N ARG A 44 -6.50 -3.79 3.24
CA ARG A 44 -6.64 -4.93 4.16
C ARG A 44 -7.61 -5.94 3.56
N ALA A 45 -7.15 -6.63 2.53
CA ALA A 45 -7.89 -7.67 1.83
C ALA A 45 -6.95 -8.81 1.42
N GLY A 46 -7.53 -9.99 1.17
CA GLY A 46 -6.79 -11.23 0.96
C GLY A 46 -5.94 -11.63 2.17
N ASP A 47 -4.95 -12.50 1.94
CA ASP A 47 -4.08 -13.05 3.01
C ASP A 47 -2.94 -12.11 3.45
N MET A 48 -3.05 -10.81 3.19
CA MET A 48 -1.99 -9.85 3.49
C MET A 48 -1.97 -9.52 5.00
N SER A 49 -1.22 -10.33 5.75
CA SER A 49 -1.07 -10.21 7.22
C SER A 49 0.31 -9.69 7.65
N PHE A 50 1.19 -9.37 6.70
CA PHE A 50 2.62 -9.16 6.97
C PHE A 50 3.05 -7.69 7.10
N ASN A 51 2.10 -6.74 7.10
CA ASN A 51 2.42 -5.32 7.26
C ASN A 51 3.19 -5.03 8.57
N GLY A 52 2.82 -5.67 9.68
CA GLY A 52 3.43 -5.43 11.00
C GLY A 52 4.91 -5.82 11.07
N ILE A 53 5.34 -6.79 10.25
CA ILE A 53 6.74 -7.23 10.15
C ILE A 53 7.46 -6.66 8.91
N GLY A 54 6.75 -5.91 8.09
CA GLY A 54 7.23 -5.25 6.89
C GLY A 54 7.76 -6.17 5.80
N LEU A 55 6.99 -7.21 5.47
CA LEU A 55 7.19 -7.94 4.21
C LEU A 55 6.37 -7.26 3.11
N PRO A 56 7.00 -6.83 2.00
CA PRO A 56 6.27 -6.26 0.90
C PRO A 56 5.55 -7.35 0.12
N ALA A 57 4.38 -7.00 -0.38
CA ALA A 57 3.53 -7.83 -1.20
C ALA A 57 3.14 -7.07 -2.48
N MET A 58 2.87 -7.84 -3.52
CA MET A 58 2.23 -7.35 -4.72
C MET A 58 1.19 -8.36 -5.15
N PHE A 59 0.16 -7.83 -5.80
CA PHE A 59 -1.00 -8.55 -6.27
C PHE A 59 -1.86 -9.11 -5.14
N MET A 60 -3.14 -9.16 -5.43
CA MET A 60 -4.16 -9.86 -4.67
C MET A 60 -5.02 -10.52 -5.73
N GLY A 61 -5.70 -9.70 -6.54
CA GLY A 61 -6.09 -10.00 -7.92
C GLY A 61 -5.29 -9.16 -8.92
N VAL A 62 -5.24 -9.61 -10.18
CA VAL A 62 -4.58 -8.92 -11.31
C VAL A 62 -5.54 -8.61 -12.46
N SER A 63 -6.59 -9.42 -12.61
CA SER A 63 -7.67 -9.26 -13.57
C SER A 63 -8.94 -8.79 -12.86
N GLN A 64 -9.71 -7.89 -13.48
CA GLN A 64 -10.96 -7.34 -12.95
C GLN A 64 -12.03 -7.32 -14.04
N VAL A 65 -13.29 -7.46 -13.65
CA VAL A 65 -14.40 -7.23 -14.59
C VAL A 65 -14.50 -5.70 -14.81
N PRO A 66 -14.57 -5.21 -16.05
CA PRO A 66 -14.84 -3.80 -16.31
C PRO A 66 -16.13 -3.35 -15.62
N ALA A 67 -16.09 -2.21 -14.92
CA ALA A 67 -17.27 -1.64 -14.28
C ALA A 67 -18.01 -0.70 -15.26
N GLY A 68 -19.34 -0.80 -15.31
CA GLY A 68 -20.20 0.17 -15.98
C GLY A 68 -20.32 1.48 -15.20
N ASP A 69 -20.72 2.56 -15.88
CA ASP A 69 -20.95 3.86 -15.23
C ASP A 69 -22.29 3.95 -14.47
N ASP A 70 -23.19 3.01 -14.72
CA ASP A 70 -24.52 2.89 -14.11
C ASP A 70 -24.55 2.03 -12.84
N GLU A 71 -23.41 1.47 -12.43
CA GLU A 71 -23.31 0.63 -11.24
C GLU A 71 -23.31 1.44 -9.96
N THR A 72 -24.22 1.08 -9.05
CA THR A 72 -24.46 1.82 -7.81
C THR A 72 -24.30 0.97 -6.54
N ASP A 73 -24.05 -0.33 -6.67
CA ASP A 73 -23.86 -1.18 -5.51
C ASP A 73 -22.51 -0.89 -4.81
N TYR A 74 -22.52 -1.00 -3.49
CA TYR A 74 -21.37 -0.63 -2.65
C TYR A 74 -20.10 -1.42 -2.99
N VAL A 75 -20.23 -2.70 -3.34
CA VAL A 75 -19.07 -3.57 -3.62
C VAL A 75 -18.41 -3.13 -4.92
N SER A 76 -19.18 -2.92 -5.98
CA SER A 76 -18.67 -2.42 -7.26
C SER A 76 -18.01 -1.05 -7.11
N ILE A 77 -18.61 -0.13 -6.33
CA ILE A 77 -17.99 1.19 -6.05
C ILE A 77 -16.66 1.04 -5.30
N ALA A 78 -16.62 0.22 -4.25
CA ALA A 78 -15.41 0.00 -3.46
C ALA A 78 -14.28 -0.61 -4.30
N PHE A 79 -14.59 -1.63 -5.10
CA PHE A 79 -13.63 -2.27 -6.00
C PHE A 79 -13.21 -1.36 -7.14
N ARG A 80 -14.10 -0.52 -7.69
CA ARG A 80 -13.73 0.46 -8.73
C ARG A 80 -12.68 1.44 -8.22
N LYS A 81 -12.82 1.87 -6.97
CA LYS A 81 -11.83 2.73 -6.30
C LYS A 81 -10.51 1.99 -6.03
N LEU A 82 -10.56 0.71 -5.67
CA LEU A 82 -9.39 -0.07 -5.27
C LEU A 82 -8.60 -0.66 -6.45
N LEU A 83 -9.29 -1.17 -7.47
CA LEU A 83 -8.76 -2.00 -8.57
C LEU A 83 -9.17 -1.50 -9.96
N GLY A 84 -9.91 -0.39 -10.05
CA GLY A 84 -10.34 0.19 -11.33
C GLY A 84 -11.49 -0.55 -12.03
N GLY A 85 -11.85 -1.75 -11.57
CA GLY A 85 -12.97 -2.54 -12.05
C GLY A 85 -13.83 -3.05 -10.90
N LYS A 86 -14.52 -4.17 -11.09
CA LYS A 86 -15.40 -4.75 -10.08
C LYS A 86 -15.18 -6.25 -9.92
N MET A 87 -15.71 -6.77 -8.82
CA MET A 87 -15.95 -8.20 -8.70
C MET A 87 -17.20 -8.60 -9.48
N PRO A 88 -17.24 -9.79 -10.08
CA PRO A 88 -18.43 -10.31 -10.72
C PRO A 88 -19.57 -10.51 -9.69
N TRP A 89 -20.82 -10.37 -10.12
CA TRP A 89 -22.00 -10.43 -9.23
C TRP A 89 -22.14 -11.76 -8.47
N TRP A 90 -21.59 -12.84 -9.01
CA TRP A 90 -21.64 -14.18 -8.43
C TRP A 90 -20.60 -14.39 -7.32
N TRP A 91 -19.63 -13.47 -7.19
CA TRP A 91 -18.61 -13.51 -6.13
C TRP A 91 -19.27 -13.56 -4.75
N HIS A 92 -18.82 -14.48 -3.90
CA HIS A 92 -19.40 -14.75 -2.57
C HIS A 92 -20.89 -15.17 -2.59
N THR A 93 -21.35 -15.79 -3.68
CA THR A 93 -22.69 -16.39 -3.75
C THR A 93 -22.60 -17.89 -4.08
N SER A 94 -23.72 -18.60 -3.97
CA SER A 94 -23.81 -20.00 -4.41
C SER A 94 -23.65 -20.20 -5.93
N HIS A 95 -23.61 -19.11 -6.71
CA HIS A 95 -23.39 -19.14 -8.16
C HIS A 95 -21.90 -19.02 -8.53
N ASP A 96 -21.01 -18.90 -7.54
CA ASP A 96 -19.55 -18.95 -7.73
C ASP A 96 -19.11 -20.40 -8.00
N THR A 97 -19.32 -20.83 -9.24
CA THR A 97 -19.11 -22.21 -9.70
C THR A 97 -18.12 -22.27 -10.86
N ALA A 98 -17.57 -23.46 -11.13
CA ALA A 98 -16.47 -23.64 -12.09
C ALA A 98 -16.79 -23.17 -13.53
N ASP A 99 -18.06 -23.11 -13.95
CA ASP A 99 -18.46 -22.57 -15.26
C ASP A 99 -18.21 -21.06 -15.41
N LYS A 100 -17.96 -20.37 -14.29
CA LYS A 100 -17.59 -18.95 -14.24
C LYS A 100 -16.10 -18.69 -14.47
N ILE A 101 -15.30 -19.74 -14.62
CA ILE A 101 -13.89 -19.61 -14.94
C ILE A 101 -13.70 -19.61 -16.46
N ASP A 102 -12.97 -18.62 -16.94
CA ASP A 102 -12.51 -18.49 -18.31
C ASP A 102 -11.05 -18.99 -18.40
N PRO A 103 -10.78 -20.08 -19.15
CA PRO A 103 -9.44 -20.63 -19.29
C PRO A 103 -8.41 -19.65 -19.87
N GLU A 104 -8.82 -18.71 -20.73
CA GLU A 104 -7.91 -17.76 -21.35
C GLU A 104 -7.49 -16.67 -20.36
N VAL A 105 -8.44 -16.18 -19.56
CA VAL A 105 -8.16 -15.25 -18.45
C VAL A 105 -7.27 -15.94 -17.40
N LEU A 106 -7.61 -17.18 -17.02
CA LEU A 106 -6.83 -17.93 -16.04
C LEU A 106 -5.38 -18.15 -16.51
N LEU A 107 -5.20 -18.47 -17.80
CA LEU A 107 -3.87 -18.63 -18.40
C LEU A 107 -3.08 -17.31 -18.36
N LEU A 108 -3.73 -16.18 -18.66
CA LEU A 108 -3.09 -14.87 -18.63
C LEU A 108 -2.69 -14.45 -17.21
N ASP A 109 -3.59 -14.60 -16.24
CA ASP A 109 -3.31 -14.37 -14.81
C ASP A 109 -2.12 -15.23 -14.35
N THR A 110 -2.13 -16.52 -14.71
CA THR A 110 -1.05 -17.46 -14.38
C THR A 110 0.28 -17.01 -14.96
N LYS A 111 0.32 -16.54 -16.21
CA LYS A 111 1.55 -16.02 -16.84
C LYS A 111 2.13 -14.80 -16.11
N ILE A 112 1.26 -13.89 -15.64
CA ILE A 112 1.65 -12.72 -14.84
C ILE A 112 2.29 -13.17 -13.53
N TYR A 113 1.63 -14.06 -12.77
CA TYR A 113 2.17 -14.57 -11.51
C TYR A 113 3.48 -15.34 -11.70
N LEU A 114 3.56 -16.24 -12.69
CA LEU A 114 4.77 -17.02 -12.97
C LEU A 114 5.93 -16.13 -13.40
N SER A 115 5.69 -15.13 -14.26
CA SER A 115 6.75 -14.19 -14.68
C SER A 115 7.27 -13.35 -13.52
N THR A 116 6.38 -12.98 -12.61
CA THR A 116 6.72 -12.26 -11.39
C THR A 116 7.62 -13.12 -10.50
N LEU A 117 7.19 -14.34 -10.17
CA LEU A 117 7.97 -15.28 -9.34
C LEU A 117 9.32 -15.60 -9.98
N TRP A 118 9.34 -15.88 -11.28
CA TRP A 118 10.56 -16.16 -12.02
C TRP A 118 11.57 -15.02 -11.88
N ARG A 119 11.14 -13.77 -12.11
CA ARG A 119 12.03 -12.60 -11.99
C ARG A 119 12.48 -12.35 -10.55
N LEU A 120 11.61 -12.51 -9.56
CA LEU A 120 11.99 -12.36 -8.16
C LEU A 120 13.01 -13.41 -7.71
N CYS A 121 12.92 -14.64 -8.24
CA CYS A 121 13.83 -15.74 -7.91
C CYS A 121 15.13 -15.74 -8.74
N HIS A 122 15.16 -15.06 -9.88
CA HIS A 122 16.27 -15.14 -10.84
C HIS A 122 17.06 -13.84 -11.00
N ASN A 123 16.47 -12.68 -10.73
CA ASN A 123 17.18 -11.42 -10.82
C ASN A 123 18.18 -11.29 -9.65
N PRO A 124 19.43 -10.85 -9.91
CA PRO A 124 20.44 -10.71 -8.86
C PRO A 124 20.09 -9.60 -7.86
N LEU A 125 19.34 -8.58 -8.30
CA LEU A 125 18.82 -7.50 -7.47
C LEU A 125 17.30 -7.55 -7.38
N LEU A 126 16.78 -7.31 -6.18
CA LEU A 126 15.35 -7.15 -5.95
C LEU A 126 14.84 -5.92 -6.70
N PRO A 127 13.65 -5.98 -7.34
CA PRO A 127 13.13 -4.90 -8.15
C PRO A 127 12.34 -3.89 -7.28
N MET A 128 12.95 -3.43 -6.18
CA MET A 128 12.32 -2.50 -5.24
C MET A 128 12.77 -1.06 -5.48
N ASP A 129 11.81 -0.14 -5.47
CA ASP A 129 12.05 1.30 -5.61
C ASP A 129 11.44 2.09 -4.45
N PHE A 130 12.30 2.64 -3.58
CA PHE A 130 11.84 3.37 -2.39
C PHE A 130 11.54 4.85 -2.65
N ARG A 131 11.85 5.40 -3.83
CA ARG A 131 11.53 6.80 -4.17
C ARG A 131 10.04 7.12 -4.04
N PRO A 132 9.11 6.34 -4.65
CA PRO A 132 7.67 6.58 -4.46
C PRO A 132 7.21 6.40 -3.01
N VAL A 133 7.88 5.54 -2.22
CA VAL A 133 7.54 5.34 -0.80
C VAL A 133 7.85 6.60 0.00
N VAL A 134 9.04 7.18 -0.18
CA VAL A 134 9.46 8.37 0.57
C VAL A 134 8.68 9.62 0.12
N ALA A 135 8.37 9.71 -1.18
CA ALA A 135 7.50 10.77 -1.70
C ALA A 135 6.10 10.73 -1.04
N ASP A 136 5.46 9.56 -0.96
CA ASP A 136 4.14 9.38 -0.32
C ASP A 136 4.18 9.76 1.19
N ILE A 137 5.30 9.48 1.87
CA ILE A 137 5.53 9.89 3.27
C ILE A 137 5.63 11.41 3.37
N LEU A 138 6.39 12.06 2.50
CA LEU A 138 6.55 13.52 2.49
C LEU A 138 5.22 14.23 2.22
N ASP A 139 4.49 13.81 1.20
CA ASP A 139 3.19 14.38 0.83
C ASP A 139 2.21 14.29 2.02
N THR A 140 2.16 13.14 2.68
CA THR A 140 1.28 12.93 3.84
C THR A 140 1.71 13.77 5.04
N LEU A 141 3.01 13.88 5.31
CA LEU A 141 3.52 14.71 6.41
C LEU A 141 3.24 16.20 6.20
N GLN A 142 3.40 16.69 4.97
CA GLN A 142 3.10 18.08 4.61
C GLN A 142 1.60 18.36 4.73
N GLU A 143 0.75 17.42 4.31
CA GLU A 143 -0.69 17.55 4.49
C GLU A 143 -1.07 17.59 5.99
N LEU A 144 -0.48 16.69 6.79
CA LEU A 144 -0.72 16.65 8.23
C LEU A 144 -0.21 17.91 8.95
N GLU A 145 0.96 18.44 8.58
CA GLU A 145 1.48 19.70 9.14
C GLU A 145 0.53 20.87 8.83
N ARG A 146 -0.01 20.94 7.60
CA ARG A 146 -0.98 21.95 7.22
C ARG A 146 -2.29 21.84 8.00
N ILE A 147 -2.81 20.62 8.20
CA ILE A 147 -4.11 20.40 8.86
C ILE A 147 -3.99 20.52 10.38
N ALA A 148 -2.97 19.89 10.98
CA ALA A 148 -2.74 19.95 12.42
C ALA A 148 -2.31 21.36 12.87
N GLY A 149 -1.83 22.21 11.94
CA GLY A 149 -1.43 23.57 12.23
C GLY A 149 -0.39 23.63 13.36
N GLY A 150 -0.56 24.60 14.27
CA GLY A 150 0.34 24.77 15.42
C GLY A 150 0.23 23.71 16.51
N HIS A 151 -0.68 22.74 16.41
CA HIS A 151 -0.92 21.75 17.46
C HIS A 151 0.18 20.68 17.52
N VAL A 152 0.84 20.40 16.39
CA VAL A 152 1.93 19.41 16.27
C VAL A 152 3.01 19.93 15.33
N ASN A 153 4.26 19.90 15.76
CA ASN A 153 5.40 20.28 14.92
C ASN A 153 5.97 19.05 14.21
N PHE A 154 5.86 18.98 12.88
CA PHE A 154 6.40 17.88 12.06
C PHE A 154 7.77 18.18 11.43
N SER A 155 8.39 19.33 11.70
CA SER A 155 9.58 19.79 10.99
C SER A 155 10.77 18.82 11.10
N LEU A 156 11.00 18.18 12.26
CA LEU A 156 12.05 17.15 12.40
C LEU A 156 11.76 15.92 11.54
N THR A 157 10.51 15.47 11.53
CA THR A 157 10.05 14.29 10.80
C THR A 157 10.18 14.51 9.30
N ILE A 158 9.74 15.68 8.83
CA ILE A 158 9.88 16.12 7.43
C ILE A 158 11.36 16.20 7.05
N LYS A 159 12.22 16.80 7.90
CA LYS A 159 13.67 16.86 7.66
C LYS A 159 14.30 15.47 7.50
N ARG A 160 13.88 14.49 8.30
CA ARG A 160 14.36 13.10 8.18
C ARG A 160 13.84 12.43 6.90
N ALA A 161 12.58 12.62 6.56
CA ALA A 161 12.02 12.09 5.32
C ALA A 161 12.71 12.68 4.08
N LEU A 162 13.01 13.99 4.07
CA LEU A 162 13.79 14.64 3.01
C LEU A 162 15.21 14.07 2.91
N ARG A 163 15.88 13.85 4.05
CA ARG A 163 17.21 13.22 4.05
C ARG A 163 17.15 11.80 3.49
N LEU A 164 16.13 11.02 3.85
CA LEU A 164 15.93 9.69 3.30
C LEU A 164 15.68 9.75 1.79
N ALA A 165 14.91 10.72 1.30
CA ALA A 165 14.63 10.94 -0.12
C ALA A 165 15.93 11.17 -0.92
N GLU A 166 16.80 12.06 -0.41
CA GLU A 166 18.11 12.33 -1.00
C GLU A 166 18.98 11.06 -1.05
N LEU A 167 18.97 10.25 0.01
CA LEU A 167 19.77 9.02 0.07
C LEU A 167 19.28 7.96 -0.92
N VAL A 168 17.95 7.74 -1.04
CA VAL A 168 17.41 6.74 -1.98
C VAL A 168 17.57 7.13 -3.44
N GLU A 169 17.69 8.43 -3.77
CA GLU A 169 18.01 8.88 -5.13
C GLU A 169 19.49 8.66 -5.48
N ASN A 170 20.38 8.86 -4.51
CA ASN A 170 21.82 8.88 -4.76
C ASN A 170 22.52 7.52 -4.57
N HIS A 171 21.86 6.54 -3.96
CA HIS A 171 22.46 5.24 -3.64
C HIS A 171 21.83 4.10 -4.43
N SER A 172 22.68 3.28 -5.04
CA SER A 172 22.25 1.95 -5.52
C SER A 172 22.12 1.01 -4.32
N LEU A 173 20.93 0.48 -4.10
CA LEU A 173 20.64 -0.34 -2.92
C LEU A 173 21.00 -1.80 -3.15
N SER A 174 21.62 -2.43 -2.15
CA SER A 174 21.75 -3.88 -2.09
C SER A 174 20.43 -4.55 -1.68
N ASN A 175 20.28 -5.85 -1.96
CA ASN A 175 19.10 -6.61 -1.54
C ASN A 175 18.86 -6.56 -0.03
N ASP A 176 19.92 -6.55 0.76
CA ASP A 176 19.80 -6.51 2.22
C ASP A 176 19.33 -5.14 2.71
N GLN A 177 19.80 -4.04 2.10
CA GLN A 177 19.30 -2.70 2.38
C GLN A 177 17.82 -2.59 1.98
N MET A 178 17.43 -3.08 0.80
CA MET A 178 16.03 -3.06 0.37
C MET A 178 15.11 -3.83 1.35
N LYS A 179 15.51 -5.04 1.77
CA LYS A 179 14.77 -5.81 2.77
C LYS A 179 14.67 -5.08 4.12
N GLN A 180 15.75 -4.44 4.56
CA GLN A 180 15.76 -3.67 5.81
C GLN A 180 14.85 -2.45 5.73
N LEU A 181 14.86 -1.73 4.60
CA LEU A 181 13.97 -0.59 4.38
C LEU A 181 12.50 -1.02 4.40
N SER A 182 12.09 -2.09 3.71
CA SER A 182 10.70 -2.56 3.78
C SER A 182 10.28 -2.94 5.21
N ARG A 183 11.16 -3.61 5.96
CA ARG A 183 10.91 -3.96 7.38
C ARG A 183 10.74 -2.74 8.28
N LEU A 184 11.32 -1.60 7.92
CA LEU A 184 11.21 -0.35 8.68
C LEU A 184 10.02 0.51 8.22
N LEU A 185 9.80 0.60 6.91
CA LEU A 185 8.87 1.56 6.30
C LEU A 185 7.45 1.02 6.13
N ILE A 186 7.25 -0.27 5.86
CA ILE A 186 5.89 -0.82 5.72
C ILE A 186 5.11 -0.72 7.04
N PRO A 187 5.65 -1.10 8.23
CA PRO A 187 4.86 -1.04 9.45
C PRO A 187 4.35 0.37 9.76
N ILE A 188 5.19 1.41 9.58
CA ILE A 188 4.80 2.80 9.86
C ILE A 188 3.82 3.37 8.84
N THR A 189 3.78 2.82 7.62
CA THR A 189 2.90 3.33 6.56
C THR A 189 1.56 2.59 6.51
N TYR A 190 1.49 1.33 6.96
CA TYR A 190 0.30 0.47 6.83
C TYR A 190 -0.38 0.07 8.15
N THR A 191 0.26 0.22 9.32
CA THR A 191 -0.27 -0.26 10.61
C THR A 191 -0.31 0.80 11.71
N ILE A 192 -1.32 0.74 12.58
CA ILE A 192 -1.36 1.51 13.84
C ILE A 192 -0.67 0.68 14.93
N ALA A 193 -0.99 -0.62 14.96
CA ALA A 193 -0.35 -1.67 15.74
C ALA A 193 1.15 -1.78 15.44
N ASP A 194 1.85 -2.62 16.20
CA ASP A 194 3.25 -2.92 15.98
C ASP A 194 3.44 -4.33 15.39
N ARG A 195 4.66 -4.86 15.49
CA ARG A 195 5.02 -6.18 14.94
C ARG A 195 4.47 -7.37 15.73
N PHE A 196 3.84 -7.13 16.88
CA PHE A 196 3.36 -8.16 17.82
C PHE A 196 1.83 -8.16 17.94
N ASP A 197 1.13 -7.30 17.20
CA ASP A 197 -0.33 -7.19 17.23
C ASP A 197 -0.90 -6.95 15.82
N HIS A 198 -2.22 -7.11 15.68
CA HIS A 198 -2.92 -6.92 14.42
C HIS A 198 -3.97 -5.82 14.53
N ASP A 199 -3.95 -4.90 13.57
CA ASP A 199 -5.03 -3.94 13.46
C ASP A 199 -6.33 -4.56 12.91
N PRO A 200 -7.49 -3.92 13.15
CA PRO A 200 -8.75 -4.29 12.52
C PRO A 200 -8.70 -4.31 10.98
N GLY A 201 -9.61 -5.07 10.37
CA GLY A 201 -9.70 -5.28 8.91
C GLY A 201 -10.28 -4.10 8.10
N TRP A 202 -10.42 -2.90 8.68
CA TRP A 202 -10.96 -1.75 7.98
C TRP A 202 -9.89 -0.96 7.23
N GLY A 203 -10.31 -0.19 6.23
CA GLY A 203 -9.41 0.67 5.45
C GLY A 203 -8.71 1.71 6.33
N MET A 204 -7.42 1.94 6.07
CA MET A 204 -6.60 2.90 6.79
C MET A 204 -6.00 3.94 5.86
N ALA A 205 -5.85 5.16 6.38
CA ALA A 205 -5.07 6.21 5.74
C ALA A 205 -3.57 5.85 5.73
N HIS A 206 -2.82 6.55 4.89
CA HIS A 206 -1.36 6.52 4.96
C HIS A 206 -0.86 7.16 6.28
N LEU A 207 0.26 6.65 6.81
CA LEU A 207 0.76 6.97 8.15
C LEU A 207 -0.35 6.86 9.21
N PRO A 208 -1.00 5.70 9.36
CA PRO A 208 -2.27 5.58 10.07
C PRO A 208 -2.16 5.97 11.55
N ALA A 209 -1.04 5.71 12.21
CA ALA A 209 -0.78 6.13 13.60
C ALA A 209 -0.72 7.67 13.78
N LEU A 210 -0.61 8.45 12.69
CA LEU A 210 -0.65 9.91 12.70
C LEU A 210 -1.96 10.49 12.15
N SER A 211 -2.89 9.65 11.66
CA SER A 211 -4.15 10.11 11.07
C SER A 211 -4.97 10.99 12.02
N ASP A 212 -4.93 10.67 13.31
CA ASP A 212 -5.61 11.39 14.39
C ASP A 212 -5.09 12.83 14.60
N ALA A 213 -3.91 13.19 14.07
CA ALA A 213 -3.40 14.56 14.17
C ALA A 213 -4.34 15.59 13.53
N ARG A 214 -5.17 15.16 12.57
CA ARG A 214 -6.18 16.01 11.91
C ARG A 214 -7.26 16.50 12.87
N ARG A 215 -7.59 15.69 13.89
CA ARG A 215 -8.65 15.98 14.87
C ARG A 215 -8.21 16.95 15.95
N LEU A 216 -6.91 17.16 16.15
CA LEU A 216 -6.40 18.07 17.18
C LEU A 216 -6.86 19.52 16.96
N ALA A 217 -7.04 19.94 15.71
CA ALA A 217 -7.52 21.28 15.36
C ALA A 217 -9.02 21.50 15.69
N GLU A 218 -9.76 20.43 15.94
CA GLU A 218 -11.21 20.46 16.22
C GLU A 218 -11.52 20.42 17.72
N LEU A 219 -10.50 20.18 18.56
CA LEU A 219 -10.65 20.00 20.01
C LEU A 219 -10.17 21.24 20.78
N ASP A 220 -10.79 21.50 21.92
CA ASP A 220 -10.33 22.53 22.86
C ASP A 220 -8.97 22.12 23.44
N PRO A 221 -7.89 22.94 23.26
CA PRO A 221 -6.56 22.64 23.80
C PRO A 221 -6.49 22.43 25.32
N THR A 222 -7.49 22.90 26.07
CA THR A 222 -7.56 22.74 27.52
C THR A 222 -8.30 21.47 27.96
N SER A 223 -8.97 20.77 27.03
CA SER A 223 -9.72 19.54 27.31
C SER A 223 -8.84 18.31 27.48
N ASP A 224 -9.32 17.34 28.28
CA ASP A 224 -8.66 16.04 28.45
C ASP A 224 -8.52 15.28 27.12
N ASP A 225 -9.55 15.30 26.27
CA ASP A 225 -9.56 14.66 24.95
C ASP A 225 -8.40 15.16 24.07
N TYR A 226 -8.16 16.48 24.05
CA TYR A 226 -7.03 17.06 23.34
C TYR A 226 -5.70 16.58 23.93
N GLN A 227 -5.55 16.58 25.25
CA GLN A 227 -4.29 16.22 25.90
C GLN A 227 -3.94 14.74 25.69
N PHE A 228 -4.93 13.84 25.78
CA PHE A 228 -4.75 12.42 25.49
C PHE A 228 -4.42 12.19 24.02
N LEU A 229 -5.15 12.83 23.10
CA LEU A 229 -4.91 12.69 21.67
C LEU A 229 -3.53 13.22 21.27
N ARG A 230 -3.14 14.39 21.79
CA ARG A 230 -1.82 14.99 21.54
C ARG A 230 -0.70 14.08 22.02
N THR A 231 -0.85 13.47 23.20
CA THR A 231 0.11 12.50 23.73
C THR A 231 0.25 11.29 22.81
N HIS A 232 -0.87 10.76 22.30
CA HIS A 232 -0.86 9.67 21.32
C HIS A 232 -0.11 10.07 20.05
N VAL A 233 -0.45 11.22 19.46
CA VAL A 233 0.17 11.71 18.22
C VAL A 233 1.68 11.93 18.39
N VAL A 234 2.13 12.51 19.51
CA VAL A 234 3.57 12.67 19.80
C VAL A 234 4.27 11.31 19.89
N ARG A 235 3.67 10.32 20.54
CA ARG A 235 4.25 8.97 20.62
C ARG A 235 4.33 8.30 19.24
N SER A 236 3.29 8.42 18.43
CA SER A 236 3.27 7.93 17.04
C SER A 236 4.31 8.64 16.17
N GLN A 237 4.47 9.94 16.34
CA GLN A 237 5.49 10.73 15.66
C GLN A 237 6.90 10.28 16.05
N ASN A 238 7.14 9.98 17.33
CA ASN A 238 8.42 9.46 17.81
C ASN A 238 8.75 8.10 17.18
N ARG A 239 7.76 7.20 17.06
CA ARG A 239 7.92 5.92 16.36
C ARG A 239 8.29 6.10 14.88
N LEU A 240 7.61 7.01 14.18
CA LEU A 240 7.94 7.35 12.80
C LEU A 240 9.36 7.91 12.69
N ASN A 241 9.71 8.85 13.56
CA ASN A 241 11.03 9.45 13.63
C ASN A 241 12.12 8.42 13.89
N PHE A 242 11.87 7.45 14.76
CA PHE A 242 12.78 6.33 15.00
C PHE A 242 12.97 5.50 13.72
N ALA A 243 11.88 5.08 13.07
CA ALA A 243 11.94 4.30 11.83
C ALA A 243 12.69 5.05 10.71
N LEU A 244 12.42 6.35 10.50
CA LEU A 244 13.14 7.17 9.53
C LEU A 244 14.63 7.28 9.86
N ARG A 245 15.00 7.44 11.13
CA ARG A 245 16.41 7.47 11.55
C ARG A 245 17.10 6.13 11.26
N GLN A 246 16.43 5.01 11.54
CA GLN A 246 16.97 3.69 11.24
C GLN A 246 17.10 3.49 9.73
N ALA A 247 16.12 3.90 8.93
CA ALA A 247 16.15 3.81 7.47
C ALA A 247 17.29 4.64 6.87
N ILE A 248 17.54 5.84 7.40
CA ILE A 248 18.70 6.66 7.03
C ILE A 248 20.01 5.94 7.36
N ALA A 249 20.10 5.24 8.50
CA ALA A 249 21.32 4.53 8.90
C ALA A 249 21.58 3.25 8.09
N VAL A 250 20.59 2.75 7.33
CA VAL A 250 20.75 1.62 6.40
C VAL A 250 21.47 2.06 5.11
N LEU A 251 21.41 3.35 4.78
CA LEU A 251 21.93 3.95 3.54
C LEU A 251 23.22 4.72 3.80
#